data_AF-A0A1R0X6U3-F1
#
_entry.id   AF-A0A1R0X6U3-F1
#
_cell.length_a   1.000
_cell.length_b   1.000
_cell.length_c   1.000
_cell.angle_alpha   90.00
_cell.angle_beta   90.00
_cell.angle_gamma   90.00
#
_symmetry.space_group_name_H-M   'P 1'
#
loop_
_entity.id
_entity.type
_entity.pdbx_description
1 polymer ?
#
loop_
_entity_poly.entity_id
_entity_poly.type
_entity_poly.pdbx_seq_one_letter_code
_entity_poly.pdbx_strand_id
1 'polypeptide(L)'
;MLVLTPQLCSANRLIQPQSVTPSRSDSGLQLPDQDSRELKFQDMLMLFLLPHIEKKIADIYSPLLRESPMVYPYFVDVTEVKRLNGFRGFDFLITLNVYPTVGPHISVGEDTMTFRISPGPKVKLESFKHLKDPKKSDFPPNYQNILR
;
A
#
# COMPACT_ATOMS: atom_id res chain seq x y z
N MET A 1 -72.90 10.38 47.48
CA MET A 1 -72.57 8.93 47.55
C MET A 1 -71.13 8.79 47.05
N LEU A 2 -70.24 8.22 47.89
CA LEU A 2 -68.82 7.84 47.66
C LEU A 2 -67.86 8.94 47.13
N VAL A 3 -66.96 9.54 47.92
CA VAL A 3 -65.69 9.02 48.51
C VAL A 3 -64.68 8.56 47.46
N LEU A 4 -63.59 9.32 47.29
CA LEU A 4 -62.19 8.88 47.48
C LEU A 4 -61.21 10.07 47.32
N THR A 5 -60.54 10.39 48.42
CA THR A 5 -59.38 11.29 48.58
C THR A 5 -58.06 10.49 48.36
N PRO A 6 -56.87 11.02 48.71
CA PRO A 6 -55.99 11.91 47.95
C PRO A 6 -54.59 11.29 47.74
N GLN A 7 -53.61 12.00 47.13
CA GLN A 7 -52.15 11.96 47.40
C GLN A 7 -51.44 12.77 46.29
N LEU A 8 -50.96 14.01 46.50
CA LEU A 8 -49.69 14.48 47.10
C LEU A 8 -48.41 14.31 46.24
N CYS A 9 -47.78 15.47 45.99
CA CYS A 9 -46.34 15.73 45.72
C CYS A 9 -45.81 15.31 44.33
N SER A 10 -44.84 15.94 43.68
CA SER A 10 -43.85 16.97 44.05
C SER A 10 -43.26 17.61 42.77
N ALA A 11 -42.66 18.78 42.93
CA ALA A 11 -41.90 19.51 41.91
C ALA A 11 -40.56 18.84 41.54
N ASN A 12 -40.11 18.92 40.27
CA ASN A 12 -38.87 19.63 39.91
C ASN A 12 -38.51 19.64 38.41
N ARG A 13 -38.17 20.86 37.96
CA ARG A 13 -37.14 21.34 37.01
C ARG A 13 -36.59 20.42 35.89
N LEU A 14 -36.85 20.89 34.67
CA LEU A 14 -35.95 21.13 33.52
C LEU A 14 -34.53 20.52 33.59
N ILE A 15 -34.24 19.59 32.68
CA ILE A 15 -32.88 19.21 32.28
C ILE A 15 -32.64 19.72 30.86
N GLN A 16 -31.66 20.61 30.69
CA GLN A 16 -31.13 21.06 29.40
C GLN A 16 -30.22 19.98 28.79
N PRO A 17 -30.10 19.88 27.45
CA PRO A 17 -29.13 18.99 26.82
C PRO A 17 -27.71 19.53 27.00
N GLN A 18 -26.84 18.73 27.61
CA GLN A 18 -25.43 19.06 27.76
C GLN A 18 -24.74 19.01 26.39
N SER A 19 -24.11 20.13 26.01
CA SER A 19 -23.21 20.24 24.87
C SER A 19 -21.98 19.37 25.10
N VAL A 20 -21.77 18.37 24.24
CA VAL A 20 -20.57 17.54 24.23
C VAL A 20 -19.39 18.39 23.78
N THR A 21 -18.55 18.79 24.72
CA THR A 21 -17.23 19.39 24.48
C THR A 21 -16.29 18.30 23.94
N PRO A 22 -15.49 18.54 22.88
CA PRO A 22 -14.49 17.57 22.47
C PRO A 22 -13.34 17.58 23.47
N SER A 23 -13.24 16.53 24.29
CA SER A 23 -12.11 16.31 25.16
C SER A 23 -10.88 15.95 24.32
N ARG A 24 -9.92 16.86 24.28
CA ARG A 24 -8.62 16.70 23.66
C ARG A 24 -7.73 15.84 24.56
N SER A 25 -7.66 14.54 24.31
CA SER A 25 -6.53 13.68 24.73
C SER A 25 -6.67 12.27 24.16
N ASP A 26 -5.94 11.97 23.09
CA ASP A 26 -5.12 10.76 23.05
C ASP A 26 -4.06 10.93 21.95
N SER A 27 -2.80 11.19 22.35
CA SER A 27 -1.65 11.00 21.47
C SER A 27 -1.22 9.53 21.54
N GLY A 28 -2.20 8.62 21.39
CA GLY A 28 -1.93 7.22 21.15
C GLY A 28 -1.33 7.10 19.76
N LEU A 29 -0.26 6.30 19.63
CA LEU A 29 0.22 5.86 18.33
C LEU A 29 -0.95 5.23 17.59
N GLN A 30 -1.55 5.96 16.63
CA GLN A 30 -2.52 5.38 15.72
C GLN A 30 -1.75 4.37 14.87
N LEU A 31 -1.94 3.09 15.19
CA LEU A 31 -1.50 2.03 14.31
C LEU A 31 -2.14 2.29 12.94
N PRO A 32 -1.37 2.21 11.83
CA PRO A 32 -1.93 2.36 10.50
C PRO A 32 -3.13 1.43 10.35
N ASP A 33 -4.23 1.95 9.82
CA ASP A 33 -5.39 1.14 9.46
C ASP A 33 -4.92 0.07 8.45
N GLN A 34 -4.96 -1.19 8.87
CA GLN A 34 -4.45 -2.33 8.09
C GLN A 34 -5.18 -2.48 6.75
N ASP A 35 -6.38 -1.94 6.62
CA ASP A 35 -7.16 -1.94 5.39
C ASP A 35 -7.53 -0.50 4.98
N SER A 36 -6.55 0.41 5.10
CA SER A 36 -6.75 1.82 4.77
C SER A 36 -7.19 2.03 3.32
N ARG A 37 -7.93 3.12 3.08
CA ARG A 37 -8.33 3.54 1.74
C ARG A 37 -7.12 3.72 0.78
N GLU A 38 -6.00 4.21 1.31
CA GLU A 38 -4.77 4.39 0.52
C GLU A 38 -4.20 3.04 0.08
N LEU A 39 -4.11 2.08 1.00
CA LEU A 39 -3.64 0.73 0.69
C LEU A 39 -4.49 0.08 -0.39
N LYS A 40 -5.82 0.17 -0.29
CA LYS A 40 -6.72 -0.35 -1.34
C LYS A 40 -6.43 0.25 -2.72
N PHE A 41 -6.12 1.55 -2.80
CA PHE A 41 -5.77 2.17 -4.07
C PHE A 41 -4.38 1.76 -4.57
N GLN A 42 -3.42 1.59 -3.67
CA GLN A 42 -2.10 1.05 -4.01
C GLN A 42 -2.23 -0.38 -4.54
N ASP A 43 -3.03 -1.25 -3.90
CA ASP A 43 -3.28 -2.61 -4.35
C ASP A 43 -3.94 -2.64 -5.73
N MET A 44 -4.95 -1.79 -5.96
CA MET A 44 -5.56 -1.62 -7.28
C MET A 44 -4.56 -1.16 -8.34
N LEU A 45 -3.64 -0.26 -7.98
CA LEU A 45 -2.55 0.16 -8.88
C LEU A 45 -1.60 -1.00 -9.18
N MET A 46 -1.28 -1.83 -8.19
CA MET A 46 -0.41 -3.00 -8.39
C MET A 46 -1.04 -4.02 -9.31
N LEU A 47 -2.34 -4.30 -9.20
CA LEU A 47 -3.06 -5.18 -10.15
C LEU A 47 -2.88 -4.74 -11.61
N PHE A 48 -2.72 -3.43 -11.85
CA PHE A 48 -2.52 -2.85 -13.17
C PHE A 48 -1.03 -2.82 -13.60
N LEU A 49 -0.11 -2.47 -12.69
CA LEU A 49 1.30 -2.30 -13.02
C LEU A 49 2.12 -3.60 -13.01
N LEU A 50 1.68 -4.63 -12.28
CA LEU A 50 2.45 -5.84 -12.06
C LEU A 50 2.93 -6.52 -13.36
N PRO A 51 2.10 -6.69 -14.42
CA PRO A 51 2.57 -7.30 -15.66
C PRO A 51 3.71 -6.53 -16.34
N HIS A 52 3.77 -5.21 -16.16
CA HIS A 52 4.83 -4.37 -16.71
C HIS A 52 6.13 -4.48 -15.89
N ILE A 53 5.99 -4.58 -14.56
CA ILE A 53 7.11 -4.78 -13.64
C ILE A 53 7.74 -6.15 -13.88
N GLU A 54 6.94 -7.22 -13.86
CA GLU A 54 7.42 -8.60 -14.01
C GLU A 54 8.13 -8.83 -15.33
N LYS A 55 7.59 -8.27 -16.44
CA LYS A 55 8.25 -8.33 -17.74
C LYS A 55 9.66 -7.75 -17.68
N LYS A 56 9.83 -6.59 -17.05
CA LYS A 56 11.13 -5.93 -16.96
C LYS A 56 12.08 -6.69 -16.03
N ILE A 57 11.58 -7.18 -14.90
CA ILE A 57 12.32 -8.00 -13.93
C ILE A 57 12.85 -9.29 -14.57
N ALA A 58 12.03 -9.99 -15.35
CA ALA A 58 12.46 -11.20 -16.05
C ALA A 58 13.67 -10.95 -16.96
N ASP A 59 13.67 -9.83 -17.69
CA ASP A 59 14.80 -9.45 -18.55
C ASP A 59 16.09 -9.23 -17.74
N ILE A 60 16.00 -8.51 -16.62
CA ILE A 60 17.15 -8.11 -15.77
C ILE A 60 17.80 -9.31 -15.10
N TYR A 61 16.99 -10.23 -14.56
CA TYR A 61 17.50 -11.34 -13.75
C TYR A 61 17.78 -12.61 -14.55
N SER A 62 17.36 -12.69 -15.82
CA SER A 62 17.67 -13.83 -16.70
C SER A 62 19.17 -14.21 -16.78
N PRO A 63 20.16 -13.28 -16.80
CA PRO A 63 21.57 -13.63 -16.74
C PRO A 63 22.08 -13.99 -15.34
N LEU A 64 21.34 -13.65 -14.28
CA LEU A 64 21.77 -13.84 -12.89
C LEU A 64 21.19 -15.11 -12.27
N LEU A 65 19.99 -15.49 -12.68
CA LEU A 65 19.20 -16.57 -12.09
C LEU A 65 18.83 -17.64 -13.13
N ARG A 66 18.80 -18.89 -12.69
CA ARG A 66 18.35 -20.03 -13.50
C ARG A 66 16.83 -20.03 -13.70
N GLU A 67 16.10 -19.37 -12.80
CA GLU A 67 14.65 -19.22 -12.82
C GLU A 67 14.29 -17.73 -12.78
N SER A 68 13.20 -17.35 -13.46
CA SER A 68 12.74 -15.95 -13.41
C SER A 68 12.12 -15.67 -12.04
N PRO A 69 12.51 -14.57 -11.37
CA PRO A 69 11.87 -14.19 -10.12
C PRO A 69 10.46 -13.66 -10.36
N MET A 70 9.63 -13.75 -9.33
CA MET A 70 8.26 -13.22 -9.27
C MET A 70 8.21 -11.96 -8.41
N VAL A 71 7.23 -11.10 -8.67
CA VAL A 71 7.00 -9.91 -7.86
C VAL A 71 5.60 -10.01 -7.24
N TYR A 72 5.53 -9.97 -5.92
CA TYR A 72 4.24 -9.91 -5.24
C TYR A 72 3.84 -8.43 -5.05
N PRO A 73 2.54 -8.08 -5.14
CA PRO A 73 2.07 -6.70 -4.99
C PRO A 73 2.57 -5.99 -3.72
N TYR A 74 2.63 -6.72 -2.60
CA TYR A 74 3.08 -6.21 -1.30
C TYR A 74 4.61 -6.18 -1.11
N PHE A 75 5.38 -6.57 -2.14
CA PHE A 75 6.82 -6.40 -2.24
C PHE A 75 7.19 -5.26 -3.21
N VAL A 76 6.27 -4.30 -3.39
CA VAL A 76 6.46 -3.12 -4.20
C VAL A 76 6.05 -1.89 -3.39
N ASP A 77 7.00 -0.97 -3.21
CA ASP A 77 6.78 0.28 -2.52
C ASP A 77 6.59 1.41 -3.52
N VAL A 78 5.50 2.18 -3.37
CA VAL A 78 5.32 3.43 -4.10
C VAL A 78 6.10 4.52 -3.37
N THR A 79 7.22 4.96 -3.94
CA THR A 79 8.12 5.94 -3.30
C THR A 79 7.83 7.37 -3.72
N GLU A 80 7.28 7.57 -4.92
CA GLU A 80 6.93 8.90 -5.41
C GLU A 80 5.78 8.86 -6.42
N VAL A 81 4.85 9.82 -6.31
CA VAL A 81 3.79 10.06 -7.30
C VAL A 81 3.81 11.53 -7.71
N LYS A 82 4.12 11.78 -8.98
CA LYS A 82 4.14 13.12 -9.59
C LYS A 82 3.07 13.23 -10.65
N ARG A 83 2.31 14.33 -10.62
CA ARG A 83 1.34 14.66 -11.66
C ARG A 83 1.98 15.64 -12.65
N LEU A 84 1.95 15.33 -13.94
CA LEU A 84 2.63 16.13 -14.96
C LEU A 84 1.81 17.34 -15.44
N ASN A 85 0.48 17.23 -15.49
CA ASN A 85 -0.40 18.23 -16.12
C ASN A 85 -1.20 19.09 -15.10
N GLY A 86 -0.66 19.28 -13.88
CA GLY A 86 -1.31 20.08 -12.85
C GLY A 86 -2.60 19.47 -12.29
N PHE A 87 -3.29 20.20 -11.41
CA PHE A 87 -4.44 19.70 -10.64
C PHE A 87 -5.48 18.99 -11.53
N ARG A 88 -5.89 17.77 -11.13
CA ARG A 88 -6.82 16.88 -11.86
C ARG A 88 -6.37 16.41 -13.25
N GLY A 89 -5.11 16.64 -13.66
CA GLY A 89 -4.54 16.00 -14.86
C GLY A 89 -4.28 14.51 -14.67
N PHE A 90 -4.62 13.67 -15.64
CA PHE A 90 -4.53 12.20 -15.54
C PHE A 90 -3.23 11.61 -16.08
N ASP A 91 -2.14 12.34 -15.97
CA ASP A 91 -0.82 11.96 -16.45
C ASP A 91 0.16 11.97 -15.28
N PHE A 92 0.67 10.79 -14.94
CA PHE A 92 1.42 10.56 -13.72
C PHE A 92 2.77 9.92 -14.01
N LEU A 93 3.79 10.34 -13.28
CA LEU A 93 5.01 9.56 -13.06
C LEU A 93 4.92 8.92 -11.68
N ILE A 94 5.09 7.61 -11.64
CA ILE A 94 5.07 6.83 -10.41
C ILE A 94 6.42 6.12 -10.30
N THR A 95 7.15 6.39 -9.23
CA THR A 95 8.40 5.71 -8.90
C THR A 95 8.13 4.63 -7.87
N LEU A 96 8.63 3.44 -8.15
CA LEU A 96 8.45 2.23 -7.37
C LEU A 96 9.81 1.67 -6.97
N ASN A 97 9.92 1.18 -5.74
CA ASN A 97 10.94 0.20 -5.38
C ASN A 97 10.33 -1.19 -5.47
N VAL A 98 11.03 -2.12 -6.10
CA VAL A 98 10.57 -3.47 -6.40
C VAL A 98 11.55 -4.46 -5.80
N TYR A 99 11.02 -5.42 -5.06
CA TYR A 99 11.78 -6.46 -4.38
C TYR A 99 11.40 -7.83 -4.97
N PRO A 100 12.01 -8.25 -6.10
CA PRO A 100 11.73 -9.53 -6.72
C PRO A 100 12.09 -10.69 -5.79
N THR A 101 11.36 -11.80 -5.91
CA THR A 101 11.52 -12.97 -5.04
C THR A 101 11.54 -14.28 -5.82
N VAL A 102 12.12 -15.31 -5.21
CA VAL A 102 12.06 -16.71 -5.68
C VAL A 102 11.55 -17.62 -4.56
N GLY A 103 10.92 -18.73 -4.95
CA GLY A 103 10.43 -19.74 -4.00
C GLY A 103 9.51 -19.15 -2.90
N PRO A 104 9.75 -19.46 -1.61
CA PRO A 104 8.92 -19.01 -0.49
C PRO A 104 9.23 -17.55 -0.10
N HIS A 105 9.17 -16.63 -1.07
CA HIS A 105 9.42 -15.19 -0.91
C HIS A 105 10.85 -14.81 -0.51
N ILE A 106 11.86 -15.49 -1.05
CA ILE A 106 13.27 -15.12 -0.83
C ILE A 106 13.60 -13.95 -1.77
N SER A 107 13.85 -12.76 -1.22
CA SER A 107 14.23 -11.59 -2.02
C SER A 107 15.57 -11.83 -2.73
N VAL A 108 15.60 -11.55 -4.02
CA VAL A 108 16.78 -11.77 -4.88
C VAL A 108 17.42 -10.48 -5.34
N GLY A 109 16.85 -9.33 -5.00
CA GLY A 109 17.42 -8.05 -5.36
C GLY A 109 16.49 -6.89 -5.06
N GLU A 110 16.91 -5.73 -5.54
CA GLU A 110 16.21 -4.47 -5.35
C GLU A 110 16.37 -3.61 -6.60
N ASP A 111 15.26 -3.03 -7.03
CA ASP A 111 15.18 -2.27 -8.27
C ASP A 111 14.30 -1.03 -8.09
N THR A 112 14.68 0.08 -8.71
CA THR A 112 13.83 1.26 -8.82
C THR A 112 13.31 1.40 -10.25
N MET A 113 12.00 1.61 -10.40
CA MET A 113 11.35 1.81 -11.69
C MET A 113 10.48 3.04 -11.66
N THR A 114 10.54 3.88 -12.70
CA THR A 114 9.58 4.98 -12.87
C THR A 114 8.71 4.71 -14.08
N PHE A 115 7.40 4.60 -13.86
CA PHE A 115 6.41 4.44 -14.90
C PHE A 115 5.66 5.74 -15.14
N ARG A 116 5.41 6.06 -16.41
CA ARG A 116 4.41 7.04 -16.83
C ARG A 116 3.10 6.34 -17.11
N ILE A 117 2.03 6.82 -16.49
CA ILE A 117 0.66 6.36 -16.71
C ILE A 117 -0.16 7.55 -17.18
N SER A 118 -0.78 7.42 -18.35
CA SER A 118 -1.60 8.46 -18.97
C SER A 118 -2.95 7.87 -19.43
N PRO A 119 -3.95 8.69 -19.80
CA PRO A 119 -5.25 8.17 -20.23
C PRO A 119 -5.16 7.23 -21.43
N GLY A 120 -5.92 6.14 -21.37
CA GLY A 120 -5.85 5.01 -22.32
C GLY A 120 -4.94 3.88 -21.82
N PRO A 121 -4.74 2.80 -22.60
CA PRO A 121 -3.88 1.68 -22.22
C PRO A 121 -2.39 2.04 -22.40
N LYS A 122 -1.93 3.12 -21.77
CA LYS A 122 -0.58 3.68 -21.92
C LYS A 122 0.17 3.64 -20.60
N VAL A 123 0.92 2.55 -20.40
CA VAL A 123 1.95 2.44 -19.38
C VAL A 123 3.31 2.41 -20.07
N LYS A 124 4.18 3.35 -19.71
CA LYS A 124 5.53 3.44 -20.25
C LYS A 124 6.54 3.41 -19.12
N LEU A 125 7.55 2.55 -19.22
CA LEU A 125 8.72 2.61 -18.35
C LEU A 125 9.59 3.80 -18.80
N GLU A 126 9.68 4.85 -17.98
CA GLU A 126 10.48 6.04 -18.28
C GLU A 126 11.92 5.89 -17.80
N SER A 127 12.12 5.24 -16.65
CA SER A 127 13.46 4.95 -16.13
C SER A 127 13.48 3.67 -15.31
N PHE A 128 14.67 3.08 -15.23
CA PHE A 128 14.94 1.88 -14.46
C PHE A 128 16.35 1.97 -13.87
N LYS A 129 16.52 1.50 -12.65
CA LYS A 129 17.80 1.38 -11.97
C LYS A 129 17.83 0.11 -11.13
N HIS A 130 18.76 -0.78 -11.45
CA HIS A 130 19.08 -1.93 -10.58
C HIS A 130 19.91 -1.45 -9.38
N LEU A 131 19.58 -1.91 -8.17
CA LEU A 131 20.24 -1.49 -6.93
C LEU A 131 21.01 -2.63 -6.25
N LYS A 132 20.49 -3.86 -6.31
CA LYS A 132 21.08 -4.99 -5.57
C LYS A 132 20.96 -6.30 -6.34
N ASP A 133 22.11 -6.93 -6.61
CA ASP A 133 22.20 -8.28 -7.16
C ASP A 133 21.92 -9.37 -6.10
N PRO A 134 21.49 -10.57 -6.51
CA PRO A 134 21.37 -11.72 -5.64
C PRO A 134 22.76 -12.19 -5.19
N LYS A 135 22.94 -12.42 -3.89
CA LYS A 135 24.20 -12.92 -3.32
C LYS A 135 24.00 -14.30 -2.73
N LYS A 136 24.97 -15.20 -2.89
CA LYS A 136 24.93 -16.57 -2.33
C LYS A 136 24.63 -16.61 -0.82
N SER A 137 25.10 -15.62 -0.06
CA SER A 137 24.84 -15.45 1.38
C SER A 137 23.37 -15.23 1.72
N ASP A 138 22.60 -14.71 0.78
CA ASP A 138 21.20 -14.31 0.98
C ASP A 138 20.26 -15.52 0.79
N PHE A 139 20.79 -16.67 0.34
CA PHE A 139 20.02 -17.89 0.09
C PHE A 139 20.31 -19.00 1.10
N PRO A 140 19.26 -19.71 1.55
CA PRO A 140 19.40 -20.99 2.22
C PRO A 140 20.23 -21.98 1.37
N PRO A 141 20.97 -22.92 1.98
CA PRO A 141 21.84 -23.85 1.24
C PRO A 141 21.15 -24.59 0.09
N ASN A 142 19.88 -24.97 0.26
CA ASN A 142 19.08 -25.67 -0.74
C ASN A 142 18.59 -24.77 -1.90
N TYR A 143 18.73 -23.45 -1.80
CA TYR A 143 18.34 -22.49 -2.85
C TYR A 143 19.52 -21.90 -3.62
N GLN A 144 20.76 -22.11 -3.19
CA GLN A 144 21.94 -21.52 -3.83
C GLN A 144 22.12 -21.93 -5.31
N ASN A 145 21.57 -23.08 -5.70
CA ASN A 145 21.59 -23.57 -7.08
C ASN A 145 20.77 -22.72 -8.05
N ILE A 146 19.98 -21.76 -7.58
CA ILE A 146 19.24 -20.84 -8.46
C ILE A 146 20.15 -19.77 -9.08
N LEU A 147 21.29 -19.47 -8.45
CA LEU A 147 22.26 -18.48 -8.96
C LEU A 147 23.04 -19.06 -10.12
N ARG A 148 23.18 -18.32 -11.23
CA ARG A 148 23.96 -18.79 -12.38
C ARG A 148 25.45 -18.90 -12.10
#